data_AF-A0A392SWA3-F1
#
_entry.id   AF-A0A392SWA3-F1
#
_cell.length_a   1.000
_cell.length_b   1.000
_cell.length_c   1.000
_cell.angle_alpha   90.00
_cell.angle_beta   90.00
_cell.angle_gamma   90.00
#
_symmetry.space_group_name_H-M   'P 1'
#
loop_
_entity.id
_entity.type
_entity.pdbx_description
1 polymer ?
#
loop_
_entity_poly.entity_id
_entity_poly.type
_entity_poly.pdbx_seq_one_letter_code
_entity_poly.pdbx_strand_id
1 'polypeptide(L)' 'MNIEAYAKKFESLSRHFRFFRDGIDEANMCRQFQDGLRYELQDAVVPLEIRQFQVLVEKCQEIEDMRNKRVNRQ' A
#
# COMPACT_ATOMS: atom_id res chain seq x y z
N MET A 1 8.29 -1.97 -10.82
CA MET A 1 7.07 -2.64 -10.32
C MET A 1 6.17 -1.54 -9.79
N ASN A 2 4.99 -1.34 -10.37
CA ASN A 2 4.02 -0.34 -9.92
C ASN A 2 3.38 -0.75 -8.60
N ILE A 3 2.89 0.22 -7.84
CA ILE A 3 2.11 0.00 -6.62
C ILE A 3 0.88 -0.84 -6.89
N GLU A 4 0.19 -0.66 -8.01
CA GLU A 4 -0.96 -1.51 -8.34
C GLU A 4 -0.56 -2.99 -8.45
N ALA A 5 0.56 -3.28 -9.12
CA ALA A 5 1.04 -4.66 -9.28
C ALA A 5 1.52 -5.26 -7.96
N TYR A 6 2.09 -4.43 -7.08
CA TYR A 6 2.48 -4.83 -5.73
C TYR A 6 1.27 -5.10 -4.84
N ALA A 7 0.29 -4.19 -4.85
CA ALA A 7 -0.97 -4.33 -4.12
C ALA A 7 -1.74 -5.57 -4.54
N LYS A 8 -1.87 -5.84 -5.86
CA LYS A 8 -2.54 -7.07 -6.35
C LYS A 8 -1.83 -8.34 -5.90
N LYS A 9 -0.49 -8.36 -5.90
CA LYS A 9 0.25 -9.52 -5.37
C LYS A 9 0.03 -9.66 -3.86
N PHE A 10 0.06 -8.55 -3.13
CA PHE A 10 -0.15 -8.55 -1.70
C PHE A 10 -1.58 -8.97 -1.33
N GLU A 11 -2.60 -8.51 -2.05
CA GLU A 11 -4.00 -8.92 -1.90
C GLU A 11 -4.18 -10.41 -2.21
N SER A 12 -3.55 -10.91 -3.28
CA SER A 12 -3.59 -12.33 -3.64
C SER A 12 -2.96 -13.22 -2.56
N LEU A 13 -1.87 -12.76 -1.95
CA LEU A 13 -1.24 -13.41 -0.80
C LEU A 13 -2.13 -13.30 0.44
N SER A 14 -2.61 -12.11 0.78
CA SER A 14 -3.52 -11.86 1.91
C SER A 14 -4.78 -12.72 1.86
N ARG A 15 -5.40 -12.86 0.67
CA ARG A 15 -6.59 -13.70 0.47
C ARG A 15 -6.33 -15.19 0.74
N HIS A 16 -5.10 -15.66 0.57
CA HIS A 16 -4.69 -17.02 0.92
C HIS A 16 -4.37 -17.18 2.41
N PHE A 17 -4.00 -16.10 3.10
CA PHE A 17 -3.74 -16.14 4.53
C PHE A 17 -5.07 -16.13 5.30
N ARG A 18 -5.45 -17.31 5.82
CA ARG A 18 -6.61 -17.50 6.72
C ARG A 18 -6.59 -16.53 7.92
N PHE A 19 -5.41 -16.05 8.28
CA PHE A 19 -5.13 -15.01 9.27
C PHE A 19 -5.87 -13.69 9.05
N PHE A 20 -6.16 -13.30 7.79
CA PHE A 20 -6.95 -12.10 7.51
C PHE A 20 -8.44 -12.24 7.84
N ARG A 21 -8.92 -13.49 8.00
CA ARG A 21 -10.32 -13.78 8.25
C ARG A 21 -10.68 -13.73 9.75
N ASP A 22 -9.68 -13.81 10.64
CA ASP A 22 -9.87 -13.97 12.10
C ASP A 22 -9.56 -12.69 12.90
N GLY A 23 -9.34 -11.55 12.23
CA GLY A 23 -9.02 -10.30 12.92
C GLY A 23 -7.54 -10.18 13.28
N ILE A 24 -6.64 -10.49 12.34
CA ILE A 24 -5.32 -9.84 12.39
C ILE A 24 -5.55 -8.33 12.34
N ASP A 25 -4.90 -7.64 13.27
CA ASP A 25 -4.89 -6.18 13.36
C ASP A 25 -4.50 -5.62 11.99
N GLU A 26 -5.48 -5.06 11.28
CA GLU A 26 -5.32 -4.55 9.92
C GLU A 26 -4.20 -3.50 9.86
N ALA A 27 -3.93 -2.82 10.99
CA ALA A 27 -2.79 -1.93 11.14
C ALA A 27 -1.44 -2.66 11.06
N ASN A 28 -1.33 -3.91 11.54
CA ASN A 28 -0.10 -4.69 11.40
C ASN A 28 0.13 -5.14 9.94
N MET A 29 -0.94 -5.45 9.20
CA MET A 29 -0.85 -5.66 7.76
C MET A 29 -0.41 -4.38 7.05
N CYS A 30 -1.04 -3.25 7.37
CA CYS A 30 -0.67 -1.94 6.83
C CYS A 30 0.81 -1.67 7.08
N ARG A 31 1.30 -1.95 8.28
CA ARG A 31 2.70 -1.76 8.66
C ARG A 31 3.66 -2.64 7.85
N GLN A 32 3.32 -3.92 7.62
CA GLN A 32 4.13 -4.80 6.76
C GLN A 32 4.10 -4.38 5.29
N PHE A 33 2.95 -3.91 4.80
CA PHE A 33 2.88 -3.36 3.45
C PHE A 33 3.73 -2.09 3.34
N GLN A 34 3.62 -1.17 4.30
CA GLN A 34 4.42 0.05 4.38
C GLN A 34 5.91 -0.28 4.38
N ASP A 35 6.35 -1.24 5.17
CA ASP A 35 7.76 -1.67 5.23
C ASP A 35 8.29 -2.14 3.87
N GLY A 36 7.45 -2.79 3.07
CA GLY A 36 7.77 -3.22 1.71
C GLY A 36 7.67 -2.13 0.62
N LEU A 37 7.17 -0.93 0.96
CA LEU A 37 7.11 0.21 0.04
C LEU A 37 8.46 0.90 -0.09
N ARG A 38 8.61 1.67 -1.17
CA ARG A 38 9.76 2.57 -1.36
C ARG A 38 9.71 3.68 -0.30
N TYR A 39 10.89 4.14 0.13
CA TYR A 39 11.04 5.22 1.11
C TYR A 39 10.15 6.45 0.81
N GLU A 40 10.07 6.85 -0.47
CA GLU A 40 9.26 8.01 -0.89
C GLU A 40 7.75 7.82 -0.68
N LEU A 41 7.26 6.58 -0.76
CA LEU A 41 5.86 6.28 -0.46
C LEU A 41 5.67 6.09 1.02
N GLN A 42 6.59 5.41 1.71
CA GLN A 42 6.61 5.30 3.17
C GLN A 42 6.48 6.67 3.82
N ASP A 43 7.32 7.64 3.48
CA ASP A 43 7.31 8.98 4.06
C ASP A 43 5.94 9.67 3.91
N ALA A 44 5.23 9.39 2.81
CA ALA A 44 3.90 9.93 2.56
C ALA A 44 2.77 9.17 3.28
N VAL A 45 2.91 7.85 3.50
CA VAL A 45 1.84 7.02 4.11
C VAL A 45 2.02 6.72 5.58
N VAL A 46 3.25 6.75 6.10
CA VAL A 46 3.58 6.59 7.53
C VAL A 46 2.86 7.64 8.40
N PRO A 47 2.87 8.95 8.08
CA PRO A 47 2.17 9.96 8.88
C PRO A 47 0.65 9.88 8.77
N LEU A 48 0.10 9.13 7.81
CA LEU A 48 -1.35 8.97 7.66
C LEU A 48 -1.94 7.93 8.63
N GLU A 49 -1.08 7.17 9.32
CA GLU A 49 -1.46 6.13 10.31
C GLU A 49 -2.62 5.25 9.83
N ILE A 50 -2.62 4.92 8.53
CA ILE A 50 -3.74 4.23 7.90
C ILE A 50 -3.82 2.82 8.46
N ARG A 51 -4.95 2.52 9.10
CA ARG A 51 -5.23 1.20 9.67
C ARG A 51 -5.93 0.27 8.69
N GLN A 52 -6.47 0.82 7.59
CA GLN A 52 -7.17 0.10 6.55
C GLN A 52 -6.30 -0.11 5.32
N PHE A 53 -6.05 -1.37 4.98
CA PHE A 53 -5.13 -1.70 3.89
C PHE A 53 -5.62 -1.20 2.54
N GLN A 54 -6.92 -1.29 2.29
CA GLN A 54 -7.51 -0.77 1.06
C GLN A 54 -7.19 0.73 0.88
N VAL A 55 -7.39 1.52 1.94
CA VAL A 55 -7.12 2.95 1.95
C VAL A 55 -5.63 3.23 1.76
N LEU A 56 -4.75 2.41 2.35
CA LEU A 56 -3.30 2.53 2.20
C LEU A 56 -2.86 2.32 0.74
N VAL A 57 -3.41 1.29 0.08
CA VAL A 57 -3.14 0.98 -1.32
C VAL A 57 -3.62 2.11 -2.23
N GLU A 58 -4.86 2.58 -2.03
CA GLU A 58 -5.43 3.70 -2.80
C GLU A 58 -4.55 4.94 -2.67
N LYS A 59 -4.13 5.29 -1.45
CA LYS A 59 -3.22 6.43 -1.21
C LYS A 59 -1.87 6.27 -1.90
N CYS A 60 -1.28 5.08 -1.84
CA CYS A 60 -0.02 4.81 -2.53
C CYS A 60 -0.17 4.94 -4.06
N GLN A 61 -1.28 4.47 -4.63
CA GLN A 61 -1.56 4.61 -6.05
C GLN A 61 -1.76 6.07 -6.45
N GLU A 62 -2.50 6.87 -5.65
CA GLU A 62 -2.65 8.30 -5.90
C GLU A 62 -1.29 9.01 -5.93
N ILE A 63 -0.41 8.73 -4.96
CA ILE A 63 0.92 9.36 -4.90
C ILE A 63 1.79 8.94 -6.10
N GLU A 64 1.78 7.66 -6.46
CA GLU A 64 2.51 7.15 -7.62
C GLU A 64 1.99 7.75 -8.93
N ASP A 65 0.67 7.84 -9.10
CA ASP A 65 0.01 8.45 -10.26
C ASP A 65 0.29 9.95 -10.34
N MET A 66 0.21 10.69 -9.22
CA MET A 66 0.55 12.11 -9.18
C MET A 66 2.02 12.38 -9.57
N ARG A 67 2.95 11.50 -9.15
CA ARG A 67 4.35 11.59 -9.55
C ARG A 67 4.54 11.25 -11.03
N ASN A 68 3.88 10.21 -11.52
CA ASN A 68 4.00 9.79 -12.91
C ASN A 68 3.40 10.83 -13.87
N LYS A 69 2.26 11.43 -13.51
CA LYS A 69 1.65 12.57 -14.23
C LYS A 69 2.52 13.81 -14.26
N ARG A 70 3.32 14.07 -13.22
CA ARG A 70 4.32 15.15 -13.23
C ARG A 70 5.48 14.87 -14.18
N VAL A 71 5.90 13.61 -14.31
CA VAL A 71 6.97 13.20 -15.24
C VAL A 71 6.52 13.28 -16.70
N ASN A 72 5.25 12.97 -17.00
CA ASN A 72 4.72 12.99 -18.37
C ASN A 72 4.34 14.41 -18.89
N ARG A 73 4.71 15.47 -18.16
CA ARG A 73 4.54 16.87 -18.59
C ARG A 73 5.86 17.56 -18.96
N GLN A 74 6.97 16.82 -19.01
CA GLN A 74 8.25 17.29 -19.53
C GLN A 74 8.50 16.79 -20.95
#